data_AF-A0A8T3PTN0-F1
#
_entry.id   AF-A0A8T3PTN0-F1
#
_cell.length_a   1.000
_cell.length_b   1.000
_cell.length_c   1.000
_cell.angle_alpha   90.00
_cell.angle_beta   90.00
_cell.angle_gamma   90.00
#
_symmetry.space_group_name_H-M   'P 1'
#
loop_
_entity.id
_entity.type
_entity.pdbx_description
1 polymer ?
#
loop_
_entity_poly.entity_id
_entity_poly.type
_entity_poly.pdbx_seq_one_letter_code
_entity_poly.pdbx_strand_id
1 'polypeptide(L)'
;MDSLPHPVLGDPFTDAFAYAVHLHSRQARKGTAIPYMTHLMTVCSLVLEDGGDENQAVAALLHDGPEDQGGQAVLDEIQRRFGDEVAGLVGGLTDTLKDLKPKWRPRKKAYLARLE
;
A
#
# COMPACT_ATOMS: atom_id res chain seq x y z
N MET A 1 -24.32 -26.21 7.69
CA MET A 1 -23.10 -25.64 7.09
C MET A 1 -23.41 -24.17 6.89
N ASP A 2 -22.97 -23.31 7.80
CA ASP A 2 -23.07 -21.87 7.59
C ASP A 2 -22.32 -21.54 6.31
N SER A 3 -22.99 -20.88 5.37
CA SER A 3 -22.34 -20.37 4.16
C SER A 3 -21.26 -19.40 4.61
N LEU A 4 -19.99 -19.73 4.36
CA LEU A 4 -18.91 -18.78 4.50
C LEU A 4 -19.30 -17.52 3.71
N PRO A 5 -19.18 -16.31 4.30
CA PRO A 5 -19.49 -15.08 3.58
C PRO A 5 -18.70 -15.07 2.26
N HIS A 6 -19.36 -14.73 1.16
CA HIS A 6 -18.67 -14.59 -0.11
C HIS A 6 -17.65 -13.45 0.01
N PRO A 7 -16.35 -13.69 -0.23
CA PRO A 7 -15.40 -12.60 -0.30
C PRO A 7 -15.76 -11.75 -1.52
N VAL A 8 -16.23 -10.53 -1.27
CA VAL A 8 -16.55 -9.55 -2.32
C VAL A 8 -15.52 -8.44 -2.24
N LEU A 9 -14.76 -8.29 -3.32
CA LEU A 9 -13.97 -7.10 -3.60
C LEU A 9 -14.74 -6.31 -4.65
N GLY A 10 -15.10 -5.07 -4.31
CA GLY A 10 -15.91 -4.18 -5.13
C GLY A 10 -15.08 -3.18 -5.93
N ASP A 11 -15.75 -2.09 -6.31
CA ASP A 11 -15.16 -0.99 -7.06
C ASP A 11 -13.94 -0.36 -6.38
N PRO A 12 -13.89 -0.16 -5.04
CA PRO A 12 -12.70 0.40 -4.38
C PRO A 12 -11.44 -0.43 -4.64
N PHE A 13 -11.55 -1.76 -4.61
CA PHE A 13 -10.44 -2.64 -4.92
C PHE A 13 -9.99 -2.53 -6.38
N THR A 14 -10.94 -2.51 -7.31
CA THR A 14 -10.65 -2.36 -8.75
C THR A 14 -9.93 -1.03 -9.03
N ASP A 15 -10.42 0.05 -8.44
CA ASP A 15 -9.84 1.39 -8.59
C ASP A 15 -8.44 1.48 -7.95
N ALA A 16 -8.25 0.85 -6.79
CA ALA A 16 -6.94 0.77 -6.13
C ALA A 16 -5.93 0.01 -6.98
N PHE A 17 -6.33 -1.12 -7.59
CA PHE A 17 -5.48 -1.88 -8.48
C PHE A 17 -5.05 -1.05 -9.70
N ALA A 18 -6.00 -0.39 -10.36
CA ALA A 18 -5.73 0.47 -11.50
C ALA A 18 -4.80 1.65 -11.12
N TYR A 19 -5.03 2.25 -9.96
CA TYR A 19 -4.20 3.34 -9.45
C TYR A 19 -2.77 2.89 -9.12
N ALA A 20 -2.61 1.74 -8.47
CA ALA A 20 -1.31 1.13 -8.20
C ALA A 20 -0.54 0.83 -9.49
N VAL A 21 -1.20 0.27 -10.51
CA VAL A 21 -0.60 0.04 -11.82
C VAL A 21 -0.13 1.35 -12.45
N HIS A 22 -0.94 2.42 -12.36
CA HIS A 22 -0.59 3.72 -12.90
C HIS A 22 0.66 4.31 -12.20
N LEU A 23 0.63 4.37 -10.87
CA LEU A 23 1.72 4.90 -10.04
C LEU A 23 3.03 4.15 -10.29
N HIS A 24 2.99 2.82 -10.31
CA HIS A 24 4.18 1.98 -10.37
C HIS A 24 4.52 1.49 -11.81
N SER A 25 3.88 2.07 -12.84
CA SER A 25 3.96 1.62 -14.25
C SER A 25 5.39 1.56 -14.81
N ARG A 26 6.31 2.35 -14.27
CA ARG A 26 7.73 2.40 -14.68
C ARG A 26 8.70 1.89 -13.60
N GLN A 27 8.19 1.38 -12.49
CA GLN A 27 9.03 0.88 -11.40
C GLN A 27 9.31 -0.61 -11.59
N ALA A 28 10.58 -0.98 -11.43
CA ALA A 28 11.01 -2.37 -11.31
C ALA A 28 11.40 -2.68 -9.86
N ARG A 29 11.32 -3.94 -9.47
CA ARG A 29 11.87 -4.40 -8.18
C ARG A 29 13.37 -4.16 -8.17
N LYS A 30 13.87 -3.69 -7.03
CA LYS A 30 15.28 -3.28 -6.83
C LYS A 30 16.26 -4.36 -7.33
N GLY A 31 17.13 -3.97 -8.26
CA GLY A 31 18.17 -4.85 -8.81
C GLY A 31 17.67 -5.88 -9.84
N THR A 32 16.46 -5.72 -10.37
CA THR A 32 15.86 -6.65 -11.34
C THR A 32 15.13 -5.90 -12.46
N ALA A 33 14.64 -6.64 -13.47
CA ALA A 33 13.70 -6.13 -14.47
C ALA A 33 12.23 -6.53 -14.20
N ILE A 34 11.94 -7.11 -13.03
CA ILE A 34 10.60 -7.57 -12.66
C ILE A 34 9.73 -6.35 -12.33
N PRO A 35 8.52 -6.20 -12.91
CA PRO A 35 7.62 -5.09 -12.61
C PRO A 35 7.30 -5.00 -11.12
N TYR A 36 7.28 -3.79 -10.55
CA TYR A 36 7.03 -3.59 -9.12
C TYR A 36 5.65 -4.08 -8.68
N MET A 37 4.68 -4.06 -9.59
CA MET A 37 3.32 -4.55 -9.35
C MET A 37 3.28 -5.99 -8.80
N THR A 38 4.26 -6.84 -9.14
CA THR A 38 4.32 -8.20 -8.59
C THR A 38 4.44 -8.20 -7.07
N HIS A 39 5.19 -7.25 -6.49
CA HIS A 39 5.32 -7.09 -5.03
C HIS A 39 3.99 -6.71 -4.39
N LEU A 40 3.32 -5.68 -4.94
CA LEU A 40 2.04 -5.18 -4.44
C LEU A 40 0.96 -6.28 -4.46
N MET A 41 0.88 -7.04 -5.57
CA MET A 41 -0.04 -8.17 -5.68
C MET A 41 0.27 -9.29 -4.71
N THR A 42 1.55 -9.62 -4.48
CA THR A 42 1.94 -10.64 -3.49
C THR A 42 1.53 -10.23 -2.08
N VAL A 43 1.80 -8.98 -1.67
CA VAL A 43 1.41 -8.48 -0.35
C VAL A 43 -0.12 -8.48 -0.20
N CYS A 44 -0.85 -8.03 -1.22
CA CYS A 44 -2.31 -8.08 -1.24
C CYS A 44 -2.86 -9.50 -1.11
N SER A 45 -2.29 -10.49 -1.81
CA SER A 45 -2.68 -11.90 -1.70
C SER A 45 -2.49 -12.41 -0.27
N LEU A 46 -1.35 -12.10 0.35
CA LEU A 46 -1.07 -12.52 1.72
C LEU A 46 -2.05 -11.93 2.73
N VAL A 47 -2.43 -10.66 2.58
CA VAL A 47 -3.44 -10.02 3.44
C VAL A 47 -4.81 -10.70 3.31
N LEU A 48 -5.24 -10.99 2.08
CA LEU A 48 -6.52 -11.66 1.84
C LEU A 48 -6.50 -13.11 2.35
N GLU A 49 -5.39 -13.83 2.18
CA GLU A 49 -5.20 -15.20 2.68
C GLU A 49 -5.21 -15.27 4.22
N ASP A 50 -4.79 -14.20 4.91
CA ASP A 50 -4.82 -14.09 6.37
C ASP A 50 -6.18 -13.57 6.91
N GLY A 51 -7.18 -13.41 6.03
CA GLY A 51 -8.53 -13.01 6.40
C GLY A 51 -8.74 -11.49 6.49
N GLY A 52 -7.86 -10.70 5.86
CA GLY A 52 -8.02 -9.26 5.78
C GLY A 52 -9.23 -8.82 4.94
N ASP A 53 -9.78 -7.66 5.27
CA ASP A 53 -10.94 -7.08 4.58
C ASP A 53 -10.54 -6.28 3.32
N GLU A 54 -11.54 -5.72 2.64
CA GLU A 54 -11.34 -4.92 1.41
C GLU A 54 -10.44 -3.69 1.66
N ASN A 55 -10.62 -2.99 2.79
CA ASN A 55 -9.82 -1.80 3.10
C ASN A 55 -8.35 -2.17 3.31
N GLN A 56 -8.08 -3.28 3.99
CA GLN A 56 -6.73 -3.82 4.19
C GLN A 56 -6.11 -4.28 2.87
N ALA A 57 -6.90 -4.91 1.99
CA ALA A 57 -6.44 -5.31 0.65
C ALA A 57 -6.12 -4.10 -0.25
N VAL A 58 -6.97 -3.07 -0.23
CA VAL A 58 -6.73 -1.79 -0.89
C VAL A 58 -5.45 -1.13 -0.34
N ALA A 59 -5.30 -1.06 0.99
CA ALA A 59 -4.11 -0.51 1.61
C ALA A 59 -2.85 -1.30 1.21
N ALA A 60 -2.93 -2.62 1.11
CA ALA A 60 -1.83 -3.47 0.65
C ALA A 60 -1.40 -3.16 -0.79
N LEU A 61 -2.34 -2.88 -1.69
CA LEU A 61 -2.02 -2.46 -3.06
C LEU A 61 -1.35 -1.08 -3.13
N LEU A 62 -1.64 -0.20 -2.16
CA LEU A 62 -1.25 1.21 -2.20
C LEU A 62 -0.09 1.57 -1.23
N HIS A 63 0.35 0.62 -0.40
CA HIS A 63 1.23 0.90 0.75
C HIS A 63 2.54 1.62 0.40
N ASP A 64 3.14 1.30 -0.74
CA ASP A 64 4.39 1.92 -1.19
C ASP A 64 4.18 3.21 -2.01
N GLY A 65 2.94 3.53 -2.39
CA GLY A 65 2.62 4.66 -3.27
C GLY A 65 3.17 5.99 -2.74
N PRO A 66 2.84 6.40 -1.50
CA PRO A 66 3.38 7.62 -0.93
C PRO A 66 4.90 7.60 -0.78
N GLU A 67 5.51 6.47 -0.37
CA GLU A 67 6.96 6.42 -0.16
C GLU A 67 7.78 6.47 -1.47
N ASP A 68 7.27 5.85 -2.54
CA ASP A 68 8.03 5.62 -3.77
C ASP A 68 7.59 6.49 -4.95
N GLN A 69 6.35 6.99 -4.97
CA GLN A 69 5.74 7.57 -6.19
C GLN A 69 5.19 9.00 -6.04
N GLY A 70 5.19 9.62 -4.86
CA GLY A 70 4.79 11.04 -4.77
C GLY A 70 4.49 11.63 -3.40
N GLY A 71 4.95 11.01 -2.32
CA GLY A 71 4.91 11.60 -0.98
C GLY A 71 3.50 11.93 -0.50
N GLN A 72 3.38 13.08 0.17
CA GLN A 72 2.12 13.56 0.75
C GLN A 72 1.00 13.70 -0.30
N ALA A 73 1.33 14.11 -1.53
CA ALA A 73 0.32 14.31 -2.57
C ALA A 73 -0.38 13.00 -2.95
N VAL A 74 0.36 11.88 -2.96
CA VAL A 74 -0.22 10.54 -3.19
C VAL A 74 -1.04 10.11 -1.99
N LEU A 75 -0.59 10.36 -0.76
CA LEU A 75 -1.36 10.03 0.44
C LEU A 75 -2.70 10.78 0.49
N ASP A 76 -2.71 12.06 0.14
CA ASP A 76 -3.93 12.88 0.08
C ASP A 76 -4.88 12.38 -1.03
N GLU A 77 -4.34 11.90 -2.16
CA GLU A 77 -5.15 11.31 -3.23
C GLU A 77 -5.76 9.98 -2.79
N ILE A 78 -5.01 9.16 -2.06
CA ILE A 78 -5.52 7.91 -1.46
C ILE A 78 -6.69 8.22 -0.51
N GLN A 79 -6.54 9.23 0.35
CA GLN A 79 -7.62 9.66 1.25
C GLN A 79 -8.87 10.09 0.48
N ARG A 80 -8.70 10.89 -0.58
CA ARG A 80 -9.83 11.36 -1.41
C ARG A 80 -10.57 10.22 -2.11
N ARG A 81 -9.84 9.19 -2.58
CA ARG A 81 -10.40 8.10 -3.38
C ARG A 81 -10.96 6.95 -2.54
N PHE A 82 -10.28 6.61 -1.45
CA PHE A 82 -10.50 5.36 -0.71
C PHE A 82 -10.87 5.61 0.76
N GLY A 83 -10.93 6.87 1.20
CA GLY A 83 -11.35 7.25 2.53
C GLY A 83 -10.24 7.28 3.58
N ASP A 84 -10.60 7.78 4.76
CA ASP A 84 -9.68 8.04 5.87
C ASP A 84 -9.06 6.76 6.43
N GLU A 85 -9.79 5.65 6.43
CA GLU A 85 -9.33 4.37 6.97
C GLU A 85 -8.16 3.81 6.16
N VAL A 86 -8.33 3.72 4.83
CA VAL A 86 -7.27 3.28 3.91
C VAL A 86 -6.07 4.22 3.98
N ALA A 87 -6.30 5.54 3.99
CA ALA A 87 -5.21 6.51 4.11
C ALA A 87 -4.46 6.39 5.45
N GLY A 88 -5.18 6.10 6.55
CA GLY A 88 -4.58 5.82 7.85
C GLY A 88 -3.69 4.59 7.83
N LEU A 89 -4.17 3.48 7.24
CA LEU A 89 -3.40 2.25 7.08
C LEU A 89 -2.13 2.50 6.24
N VAL A 90 -2.27 3.10 5.06
CA VAL A 90 -1.14 3.40 4.16
C VAL A 90 -0.14 4.37 4.82
N GLY A 91 -0.64 5.40 5.50
CA GLY A 91 0.19 6.36 6.23
C GLY A 91 1.00 5.70 7.36
N GLY A 92 0.42 4.73 8.06
CA GLY A 92 1.11 3.93 9.07
C GLY A 92 2.22 3.04 8.51
N LEU A 93 2.08 2.58 7.27
CA LEU A 93 3.06 1.74 6.56
C LEU A 93 4.16 2.56 5.87
N THR A 94 3.96 3.87 5.71
CA THR A 94 4.90 4.76 5.02
C THR A 94 6.03 5.23 5.95
N ASP A 95 7.28 4.88 5.65
CA ASP A 95 8.45 5.23 6.48
C ASP A 95 8.84 6.72 6.30
N THR A 96 8.60 7.29 5.12
CA THR A 96 8.89 8.70 4.80
C THR A 96 8.03 9.21 3.65
N LEU A 97 7.55 10.45 3.75
CA LEU A 97 6.86 11.17 2.68
C LEU A 97 7.78 12.14 1.91
N LYS A 98 9.07 12.14 2.22
CA LYS A 98 10.07 13.03 1.60
C LYS A 98 10.67 12.41 0.34
N ASP A 99 10.81 13.23 -0.70
CA ASP A 99 11.41 12.84 -1.99
C ASP A 99 12.83 12.28 -1.86
N LEU A 100 13.64 12.86 -0.96
CA LEU A 100 14.97 12.36 -0.64
C LEU A 100 14.88 11.46 0.59
N LYS A 101 14.91 10.14 0.37
CA LYS A 101 14.89 9.15 1.45
C LYS A 101 16.04 9.41 2.44
N PRO A 102 15.74 9.74 3.71
CA PRO A 102 16.76 9.87 4.74
C PRO A 102 17.56 8.58 4.93
N LYS A 103 18.75 8.68 5.53
CA LYS A 103 19.59 7.53 5.86
C LYS A 103 18.77 6.44 6.56
N TRP A 104 18.96 5.18 6.16
CA TRP A 104 18.16 4.03 6.60
C TRP A 104 18.14 3.85 8.13
N ARG A 105 19.30 3.94 8.80
CA ARG A 105 19.43 3.70 10.26
C ARG A 105 18.53 4.63 11.08
N PRO A 106 18.58 5.97 10.90
CA PRO A 106 17.65 6.87 11.58
C PRO A 106 16.18 6.54 11.38
N ARG A 107 15.75 6.19 10.16
CA ARG A 107 14.35 5.86 9.85
C ARG A 107 13.87 4.62 10.60
N LYS A 108 14.63 3.53 10.54
CA LYS A 108 14.25 2.29 11.23
C LYS A 108 14.20 2.43 12.74
N LYS A 109 15.04 3.29 13.35
CA LYS A 109 14.92 3.63 14.76
C LYS A 109 13.64 4.40 15.08
N ALA A 110 13.29 5.39 14.25
CA ALA A 110 12.07 6.17 14.44
C ALA A 110 10.80 5.31 14.28
N TYR A 111 10.81 4.36 13.34
CA TYR A 111 9.72 3.40 13.18
C TYR A 111 9.55 2.51 14.42
N LEU A 112 10.63 1.90 14.93
CA LEU A 112 10.56 1.06 16.14
C LEU A 112 10.01 1.82 17.35
N ALA A 113 10.42 3.08 17.54
CA ALA A 113 9.93 3.91 18.64
C ALA A 113 8.43 4.27 18.56
N ARG A 114 7.76 4.04 17.41
CA ARG A 114 6.29 4.19 17.28
C ARG A 114 5.52 2.94 17.67
N LEU A 115 6.22 1.80 17.81
CA LEU A 115 5.63 0.50 18.15
C LEU A 115 5.74 0.16 19.64
N GLU A 116 6.48 0.98 20.41
CA GLU A 116 6.63 0.91 21.87
C GLU A 116 5.62 1.83 22.56
#